data_AF-X1BDA9-F1
#
_entry.id   AF-X1BDA9-F1
#
_cell.length_a   1.000
_cell.length_b   1.000
_cell.length_c   1.000
_cell.angle_alpha   90.00
_cell.angle_beta   90.00
_cell.angle_gamma   90.00
#
_symmetry.space_group_name_H-M   'P 1'
#
loop_
_entity.id
_entity.type
_entity.pdbx_description
1 polymer ?
#
loop_
_entity_poly.entity_id
_entity_poly.type
_entity_poly.pdbx_seq_one_letter_code
_entity_poly.pdbx_strand_id
1 'polypeptide(L)'
;YPIVMISESVRRIIEDYEIGEPWKLSKGAGFVLPIMGVPPFPTRNYVILQEVLDKVTFKDTGDINGVDVHNQSGSNVFLRKGTMLKGIGTQSRAPIAGVVLEPRDKMIRIPVNCIHASHGISGGSAFMVMGAAPHSVYQGLGRQSETWANISNYSARASAGIMRAGGHSAMAMAFNGRSDALVDVEESVGKFRDEVDDLLTQIPGDHVNQIGIAVFDLKGVVGVEVFDHPDSWHAFSKSITRSYSEVLTEGVSDLYEIKMDKAEPVLKDWLLKASNAERGLVS
;
A
#
# COMPACT_ATOMS: atom_id res chain seq x y z
N TYR A 1 -15.32 13.88 15.65
CA TYR A 1 -15.93 13.76 14.31
C TYR A 1 -15.30 12.71 13.37
N PRO A 2 -14.04 12.23 13.50
CA PRO A 2 -13.53 11.16 12.60
C PRO A 2 -13.85 9.72 13.06
N ILE A 3 -14.34 9.51 14.29
CA ILE A 3 -14.44 8.19 14.94
C ILE A 3 -15.65 7.36 14.49
N VAL A 4 -16.72 7.99 14.01
CA VAL A 4 -17.93 7.28 13.55
C VAL A 4 -17.68 6.55 12.22
N MET A 5 -16.70 6.99 11.44
CA MET A 5 -16.46 6.57 10.06
C MET A 5 -15.88 5.15 9.93
N ILE A 6 -14.92 4.75 10.78
CA ILE A 6 -14.28 3.43 10.66
C ILE A 6 -15.25 2.33 11.12
N SER A 7 -16.01 2.57 12.20
CA SER A 7 -17.02 1.61 12.66
C SER A 7 -18.11 1.34 11.61
N GLU A 8 -18.51 2.36 10.84
CA GLU A 8 -19.52 2.21 9.78
C GLU A 8 -18.94 1.55 8.53
N SER A 9 -17.71 1.88 8.14
CA SER A 9 -17.02 1.18 7.04
C SER A 9 -16.80 -0.30 7.34
N VAL A 10 -16.41 -0.63 8.58
CA VAL A 10 -16.25 -2.03 9.02
C VAL A 10 -17.60 -2.74 9.07
N ARG A 11 -18.66 -2.07 9.55
CA ARG A 11 -20.02 -2.61 9.54
C ARG A 11 -20.47 -2.96 8.12
N ARG A 12 -20.27 -2.04 7.16
CA ARG A 12 -20.58 -2.28 5.75
C ARG A 12 -19.83 -3.49 5.18
N ILE A 13 -18.54 -3.66 5.53
CA ILE A 13 -17.79 -4.84 5.09
C ILE A 13 -18.38 -6.14 5.65
N ILE A 14 -18.88 -6.13 6.88
CA ILE A 14 -19.45 -7.31 7.53
C ILE A 14 -20.87 -7.61 7.00
N GLU A 15 -21.68 -6.58 6.80
CA GLU A 15 -23.14 -6.69 6.57
C GLU A 15 -23.51 -6.61 5.08
N ASP A 16 -22.81 -5.79 4.30
CA ASP A 16 -23.28 -5.35 2.98
C ASP A 16 -22.40 -5.86 1.82
N TYR A 17 -21.25 -6.49 2.09
CA TYR A 17 -20.32 -6.96 1.06
C TYR A 17 -20.29 -8.48 0.95
N GLU A 18 -20.07 -8.95 -0.27
CA GLU A 18 -19.87 -10.35 -0.59
C GLU A 18 -18.38 -10.68 -0.63
N ILE A 19 -18.06 -11.92 -0.30
CA ILE A 19 -16.70 -12.43 -0.32
C ILE A 19 -16.50 -13.26 -1.58
N GLY A 20 -15.51 -12.88 -2.38
CA GLY A 20 -15.14 -13.62 -3.59
C GLY A 20 -14.32 -14.86 -3.29
N GLU A 21 -14.06 -15.65 -4.34
CA GLU A 21 -13.22 -16.84 -4.24
C GLU A 21 -11.78 -16.50 -3.81
N PRO A 22 -11.23 -17.18 -2.78
CA PRO A 22 -9.86 -16.99 -2.36
C PRO A 22 -8.88 -17.28 -3.51
N TRP A 23 -7.83 -16.46 -3.60
CA TRP A 23 -6.77 -16.63 -4.59
C TRP A 23 -5.41 -16.70 -3.93
N LYS A 24 -4.57 -17.64 -4.36
CA LYS A 24 -3.19 -17.79 -3.86
C LYS A 24 -2.20 -18.11 -4.97
N LEU A 25 -0.94 -17.77 -4.71
CA LEU A 25 0.17 -18.30 -5.49
C LEU A 25 0.42 -19.77 -5.13
N SER A 26 0.85 -20.57 -6.10
CA SER A 26 1.05 -22.02 -5.94
C SER A 26 1.99 -22.37 -4.78
N LYS A 27 3.04 -21.57 -4.58
CA LYS A 27 4.04 -21.71 -3.50
C LYS A 27 3.99 -20.59 -2.44
N GLY A 28 3.01 -19.70 -2.55
CA GLY A 28 2.84 -18.58 -1.63
C GLY A 28 2.23 -19.03 -0.30
N ALA A 29 2.79 -18.55 0.80
CA ALA A 29 2.25 -18.66 2.13
C ALA A 29 1.04 -17.73 2.34
N GLY A 30 1.03 -16.60 1.62
CA GLY A 30 -0.07 -15.65 1.63
C GLY A 30 -1.11 -15.90 0.54
N PHE A 31 -2.33 -15.46 0.81
CA PHE A 31 -3.44 -15.48 -0.14
C PHE A 31 -4.28 -14.22 0.02
N VAL A 32 -5.08 -13.93 -1.01
CA VAL A 32 -6.01 -12.80 -1.00
C VAL A 32 -7.44 -13.32 -1.05
N LEU A 33 -8.33 -12.55 -0.44
CA LEU A 33 -9.76 -12.78 -0.44
C LEU A 33 -10.42 -11.53 -1.03
N PRO A 34 -11.00 -11.60 -2.25
CA PRO A 34 -11.67 -10.46 -2.86
C PRO A 34 -12.88 -10.01 -2.04
N ILE A 35 -13.06 -8.70 -1.92
CA ILE A 35 -14.23 -8.08 -1.28
C ILE A 35 -15.05 -7.43 -2.38
N MET A 36 -16.28 -7.90 -2.53
CA MET A 36 -17.20 -7.55 -3.60
C MET A 36 -18.29 -6.63 -3.06
N GLY A 37 -18.44 -5.46 -3.68
CA GLY A 37 -19.50 -4.54 -3.33
C GLY A 37 -20.82 -4.94 -3.98
N VAL A 38 -21.93 -4.61 -3.33
CA VAL A 38 -23.28 -4.85 -3.86
C VAL A 38 -23.80 -3.56 -4.51
N PRO A 39 -24.14 -3.56 -5.82
CA PRO A 39 -24.74 -2.40 -6.46
C PRO A 39 -26.11 -2.03 -5.86
N PRO A 40 -26.57 -0.76 -5.97
CA PRO A 40 -25.94 0.34 -6.70
C PRO A 40 -24.79 1.00 -5.94
N PHE A 41 -23.74 1.39 -6.65
CA PHE A 41 -22.62 2.12 -6.07
C PHE A 41 -22.94 3.61 -5.93
N PRO A 42 -22.50 4.27 -4.83
CA PRO A 42 -22.66 5.70 -4.69
C PRO A 42 -21.82 6.45 -5.73
N THR A 43 -22.29 7.63 -6.15
CA THR A 43 -21.47 8.50 -6.99
C THR A 43 -20.27 9.01 -6.19
N ARG A 44 -19.06 8.80 -6.71
CA ARG A 44 -17.83 9.32 -6.11
C ARG A 44 -17.80 10.85 -6.19
N ASN A 45 -17.44 11.50 -5.08
CA ASN A 45 -17.17 12.95 -5.03
C ASN A 45 -15.65 13.26 -4.98
N TYR A 46 -14.84 12.27 -5.34
CA TYR A 46 -13.39 12.33 -5.36
C TYR A 46 -12.82 11.41 -6.46
N VAL A 47 -11.56 11.61 -6.79
CA VAL A 47 -10.74 10.70 -7.60
C VAL A 47 -9.53 10.24 -6.81
N ILE A 48 -8.94 9.13 -7.20
CA ILE A 48 -7.69 8.64 -6.65
C ILE A 48 -6.52 9.35 -7.32
N LEU A 49 -5.41 9.61 -6.60
CA LEU A 49 -4.22 10.27 -7.14
C LEU A 49 -3.76 9.68 -8.49
N GLN A 50 -3.83 8.36 -8.64
CA GLN A 50 -3.41 7.63 -9.84
C GLN A 50 -4.23 7.97 -11.08
N GLU A 51 -5.47 8.45 -10.91
CA GLU A 51 -6.33 8.90 -12.00
C GLU A 51 -5.91 10.29 -12.53
N VAL A 52 -5.13 11.07 -11.77
CA VAL A 52 -4.84 12.49 -12.05
C VAL A 52 -3.39 12.90 -11.73
N LEU A 53 -2.42 12.00 -11.96
CA LEU A 53 -1.01 12.22 -11.64
C LEU A 53 -0.42 13.50 -12.26
N ASP A 54 -0.86 13.86 -13.46
CA ASP A 54 -0.43 15.05 -14.20
C ASP A 54 -1.01 16.37 -13.64
N LYS A 55 -2.01 16.29 -12.76
CA LYS A 55 -2.72 17.45 -12.19
C LYS A 55 -2.45 17.64 -10.70
N VAL A 56 -1.58 16.84 -10.10
CA VAL A 56 -1.16 16.98 -8.70
C VAL A 56 0.37 17.12 -8.65
N THR A 57 0.84 18.21 -8.07
CA THR A 57 2.29 18.48 -7.96
C THR A 57 2.73 18.51 -6.51
N PHE A 58 3.96 18.08 -6.27
CA PHE A 58 4.56 17.96 -4.94
C PHE A 58 5.90 18.69 -4.93
N LYS A 59 6.15 19.46 -3.87
CA LYS A 59 7.40 20.18 -3.63
C LYS A 59 7.91 19.96 -2.23
N ASP A 60 9.22 19.81 -2.10
CA ASP A 60 9.85 19.67 -0.80
C ASP A 60 9.77 21.00 -0.06
N THR A 61 9.48 20.92 1.22
CA THR A 61 9.33 22.09 2.08
C THR A 61 10.67 22.66 2.52
N GLY A 62 11.74 21.86 2.44
CA GLY A 62 13.00 22.13 3.13
C GLY A 62 13.03 21.56 4.56
N ASP A 63 11.89 21.05 5.05
CA ASP A 63 11.74 20.49 6.40
C ASP A 63 11.65 18.95 6.37
N ILE A 64 11.99 18.33 7.50
CA ILE A 64 11.99 16.86 7.63
C ILE A 64 10.57 16.25 7.68
N ASN A 65 9.53 17.03 7.99
CA ASN A 65 8.19 16.50 8.27
C ASN A 65 7.11 16.94 7.26
N GLY A 66 7.47 17.59 6.15
CA GLY A 66 6.48 18.20 5.26
C GLY A 66 6.79 18.06 3.77
N VAL A 67 5.73 17.86 2.98
CA VAL A 67 5.70 18.07 1.54
C VAL A 67 4.56 19.04 1.24
N ASP A 68 4.83 20.04 0.39
CA ASP A 68 3.81 20.94 -0.11
C ASP A 68 3.18 20.31 -1.36
N VAL A 69 1.86 20.18 -1.39
CA VAL A 69 1.09 19.55 -2.46
C VAL A 69 0.06 20.50 -3.03
N HIS A 70 -0.08 20.50 -4.35
CA HIS A 70 -1.04 21.31 -5.09
C HIS A 70 -1.93 20.40 -5.94
N ASN A 71 -3.24 20.52 -5.77
CA ASN A 71 -4.23 19.81 -6.56
C ASN A 71 -4.89 20.76 -7.58
N GLN A 72 -4.60 20.53 -8.86
CA GLN A 72 -5.11 21.29 -10.01
C GLN A 72 -6.11 20.48 -10.84
N SER A 73 -6.61 19.36 -10.31
CA SER A 73 -7.50 18.46 -11.04
C SER A 73 -8.93 18.98 -11.20
N GLY A 74 -9.33 19.95 -10.38
CA GLY A 74 -10.71 20.42 -10.29
C GLY A 74 -11.65 19.49 -9.51
N SER A 75 -11.13 18.38 -8.96
CA SER A 75 -11.87 17.43 -8.12
C SER A 75 -11.13 17.18 -6.81
N ASN A 76 -11.81 16.65 -5.79
CA ASN A 76 -11.11 16.16 -4.59
C ASN A 76 -10.23 14.97 -4.97
N VAL A 77 -8.99 14.94 -4.50
CA VAL A 77 -8.04 13.85 -4.79
C VAL A 77 -7.69 13.12 -3.50
N PHE A 78 -7.94 11.82 -3.44
CA PHE A 78 -7.47 10.99 -2.34
C PHE A 78 -6.01 10.59 -2.56
N LEU A 79 -5.14 11.05 -1.67
CA LEU A 79 -3.75 10.65 -1.53
C LEU A 79 -3.65 9.62 -0.39
N ARG A 80 -3.29 8.39 -0.72
CA ARG A 80 -3.15 7.32 0.28
C ARG A 80 -1.91 7.52 1.15
N LYS A 81 -2.02 7.11 2.42
CA LYS A 81 -0.85 6.85 3.28
C LYS A 81 0.15 5.97 2.53
N GLY A 82 1.43 6.27 2.67
CA GLY A 82 2.50 5.46 2.10
C GLY A 82 2.65 5.54 0.58
N THR A 83 1.98 6.46 -0.11
CA THR A 83 2.36 6.79 -1.49
C THR A 83 3.81 7.27 -1.52
N MET A 84 4.66 6.58 -2.28
CA MET A 84 6.08 6.91 -2.39
C MET A 84 6.28 8.10 -3.33
N LEU A 85 6.89 9.15 -2.81
CA LEU A 85 7.28 10.36 -3.51
C LEU A 85 8.81 10.34 -3.70
N LYS A 86 9.27 9.98 -4.90
CA LYS A 86 10.69 10.01 -5.28
C LYS A 86 11.15 11.45 -5.40
N GLY A 87 12.10 11.87 -4.57
CA GLY A 87 12.65 13.22 -4.63
C GLY A 87 13.52 13.41 -5.87
N ILE A 88 13.36 14.54 -6.57
CA ILE A 88 14.23 14.95 -7.68
C ILE A 88 15.22 15.99 -7.15
N GLY A 89 16.41 15.52 -6.77
CA GLY A 89 17.40 16.36 -6.09
C GLY A 89 17.01 16.71 -4.64
N THR A 90 16.23 15.85 -3.99
CA THR A 90 15.87 15.95 -2.57
C THR A 90 15.55 14.55 -2.02
N GLN A 91 15.42 14.45 -0.70
CA GLN A 91 15.13 13.22 0.01
C GLN A 91 13.70 12.71 -0.31
N SER A 92 13.59 11.45 -0.77
CA SER A 92 12.28 10.82 -1.04
C SER A 92 11.42 10.72 0.22
N ARG A 93 10.09 10.90 0.06
CA ARG A 93 9.12 10.99 1.17
C ARG A 93 7.92 10.05 0.98
N ALA A 94 7.19 9.80 2.06
CA ALA A 94 5.89 9.14 2.02
C ALA A 94 4.90 9.77 3.02
N PRO A 95 3.64 10.06 2.63
CA PRO A 95 2.62 10.55 3.54
C PRO A 95 2.35 9.57 4.69
N ILE A 96 2.23 10.09 5.91
CA ILE A 96 1.99 9.26 7.11
C ILE A 96 0.50 8.98 7.37
N ALA A 97 -0.39 9.66 6.66
CA ALA A 97 -1.84 9.50 6.74
C ALA A 97 -2.47 9.61 5.34
N GLY A 98 -3.68 9.07 5.18
CA GLY A 98 -4.50 9.34 4.01
C GLY A 98 -5.03 10.76 4.07
N VAL A 99 -5.00 11.48 2.94
CA VAL A 99 -5.41 12.87 2.85
C VAL A 99 -6.33 13.05 1.65
N VAL A 100 -7.44 13.76 1.83
CA VAL A 100 -8.25 14.27 0.72
C VAL A 100 -7.77 15.69 0.39
N LEU A 101 -7.22 15.84 -0.81
CA LEU A 101 -6.71 17.10 -1.33
C LEU A 101 -7.85 17.81 -2.06
N GLU A 102 -8.37 18.89 -1.50
CA GLU A 102 -9.32 19.75 -2.20
C GLU A 102 -8.64 20.51 -3.35
N PRO A 103 -9.34 20.80 -4.46
CA PRO A 103 -8.82 21.63 -5.53
C PRO A 103 -8.73 23.08 -5.05
N ARG A 104 -7.51 23.58 -4.83
CA ARG A 104 -7.25 24.92 -4.30
C ARG A 104 -6.05 25.54 -5.02
N ASP A 105 -6.05 26.85 -5.19
CA ASP A 105 -4.95 27.58 -5.84
C ASP A 105 -3.64 27.55 -5.04
N LYS A 106 -3.72 27.27 -3.73
CA LYS A 106 -2.57 27.25 -2.83
C LYS A 106 -2.12 25.83 -2.56
N MET A 107 -0.79 25.66 -2.49
CA MET A 107 -0.20 24.45 -1.93
C MET A 107 -0.60 24.29 -0.46
N ILE A 108 -0.91 23.06 -0.08
CA ILE A 108 -1.13 22.66 1.30
C ILE A 108 0.02 21.76 1.76
N ARG A 109 0.39 21.86 3.03
CA ARG A 109 1.43 21.00 3.59
C ARG A 109 0.81 19.71 4.12
N ILE A 110 1.34 18.58 3.69
CA ILE A 110 0.99 17.26 4.21
C ILE A 110 2.14 16.69 5.05
N PRO A 111 1.82 15.97 6.15
CA PRO A 111 2.84 15.34 6.97
C PRO A 111 3.41 14.10 6.26
N VAL A 112 4.73 13.96 6.31
CA VAL A 112 5.47 12.87 5.67
C VAL A 112 6.56 12.32 6.58
N ASN A 113 7.00 11.09 6.29
CA ASN A 113 8.28 10.57 6.74
C ASN A 113 9.27 10.56 5.57
N CYS A 114 10.56 10.65 5.90
CA CYS A 114 11.66 10.42 4.96
C CYS A 114 11.81 8.92 4.71
N ILE A 115 11.89 8.52 3.44
CA ILE A 115 12.08 7.12 3.01
C ILE A 115 13.42 6.92 2.27
N HIS A 116 14.37 7.82 2.50
CA HIS A 116 15.75 7.76 1.99
C HIS A 116 16.69 8.36 3.03
N ALA A 117 17.26 7.55 3.93
CA ALA A 117 17.88 8.08 5.15
C ALA A 117 19.12 8.97 4.89
N SER A 118 19.94 8.64 3.90
CA SER A 118 21.23 9.29 3.61
C SER A 118 21.16 10.53 2.71
N HIS A 119 20.03 10.82 2.06
CA HIS A 119 19.93 11.94 1.12
C HIS A 119 19.54 13.26 1.80
N GLY A 120 20.15 14.35 1.34
CA GLY A 120 19.88 15.70 1.83
C GLY A 120 18.49 16.21 1.42
N ILE A 121 17.99 17.17 2.20
CA ILE A 121 16.72 17.87 1.91
C ILE A 121 17.03 19.16 1.15
N SER A 122 16.30 19.42 0.08
CA SER A 122 16.39 20.64 -0.72
C SER A 122 15.00 21.24 -0.93
N GLY A 123 14.72 22.38 -0.29
CA GLY A 123 13.44 23.07 -0.41
C GLY A 123 13.11 23.48 -1.85
N GLY A 124 11.84 23.35 -2.24
CA GLY A 124 11.34 23.65 -3.57
C GLY A 124 11.59 22.56 -4.62
N SER A 125 12.41 21.55 -4.32
CA SER A 125 12.65 20.40 -5.20
C SER A 125 11.37 19.61 -5.46
N ALA A 126 11.24 19.07 -6.66
CA ALA A 126 10.04 18.33 -7.07
C ALA A 126 10.07 16.88 -6.60
N PHE A 127 8.90 16.23 -6.63
CA PHE A 127 8.78 14.78 -6.48
C PHE A 127 8.10 14.12 -7.68
N MET A 128 8.41 12.85 -7.88
CA MET A 128 7.70 11.94 -8.78
C MET A 128 6.96 10.88 -7.96
N VAL A 129 5.70 10.59 -8.31
CA VAL A 129 4.91 9.54 -7.67
C VAL A 129 5.31 8.17 -8.22
N MET A 130 5.69 7.23 -7.36
CA MET A 130 6.19 5.90 -7.78
C MET A 130 5.23 4.73 -7.52
N GLY A 131 4.33 4.86 -6.55
CA GLY A 131 3.45 3.76 -6.13
C GLY A 131 3.21 3.76 -4.62
N ALA A 132 2.88 2.61 -4.05
CA ALA A 132 2.68 2.42 -2.61
C ALA A 132 3.91 1.77 -1.96
N ALA A 133 4.25 2.22 -0.76
CA ALA A 133 5.28 1.59 0.06
C ALA A 133 4.90 0.14 0.41
N PRO A 134 5.86 -0.80 0.48
CA PRO A 134 5.65 -2.17 0.95
C PRO A 134 4.97 -2.22 2.32
N HIS A 135 4.20 -3.27 2.57
CA HIS A 135 3.34 -3.39 3.74
C HIS A 135 4.09 -3.19 5.07
N SER A 136 5.24 -3.84 5.25
CA SER A 136 6.09 -3.68 6.44
C SER A 136 6.55 -2.24 6.66
N VAL A 137 6.87 -1.51 5.59
CA VAL A 137 7.25 -0.09 5.68
C VAL A 137 6.01 0.78 5.95
N TYR A 138 4.90 0.50 5.26
CA TYR A 138 3.63 1.20 5.44
C TYR A 138 3.14 1.19 6.89
N GLN A 139 3.28 0.05 7.59
CA GLN A 139 2.92 -0.08 9.00
C GLN A 139 3.77 0.83 9.91
N GLY A 140 5.07 0.99 9.61
CA GLY A 140 5.99 1.81 10.39
C GLY A 140 5.95 3.32 10.08
N LEU A 141 5.11 3.76 9.15
CA LEU A 141 4.93 5.18 8.84
C LEU A 141 4.21 5.91 9.99
N GLY A 142 4.72 7.08 10.34
CA GLY A 142 4.30 7.91 11.48
C GLY A 142 5.42 8.16 12.49
N ARG A 143 6.43 7.30 12.53
CA ARG A 143 7.64 7.48 13.35
C ARG A 143 8.90 7.29 12.50
N GLN A 144 9.72 8.32 12.39
CA GLN A 144 10.86 8.34 11.46
C GLN A 144 11.85 7.18 11.69
N SER A 145 12.21 6.89 12.95
CA SER A 145 13.15 5.82 13.29
C SER A 145 12.60 4.42 12.95
N GLU A 146 11.30 4.21 13.16
CA GLU A 146 10.63 2.95 12.83
C GLU A 146 10.50 2.76 11.32
N THR A 147 10.17 3.83 10.59
CA THR A 147 10.17 3.82 9.13
C THR A 147 11.54 3.41 8.57
N TRP A 148 12.64 4.00 9.06
CA TRP A 148 13.98 3.63 8.62
C TRP A 148 14.35 2.20 9.00
N ALA A 149 14.05 1.77 10.22
CA ALA A 149 14.29 0.38 10.63
C ALA A 149 13.54 -0.61 9.72
N ASN A 150 12.28 -0.32 9.37
CA ASN A 150 11.49 -1.15 8.47
C ASN A 150 12.04 -1.13 7.03
N ILE A 151 12.51 0.01 6.53
CA ILE A 151 13.18 0.09 5.22
C ILE A 151 14.46 -0.76 5.22
N SER A 152 15.31 -0.65 6.25
CA SER A 152 16.52 -1.46 6.36
C SER A 152 16.20 -2.96 6.41
N ASN A 153 15.19 -3.37 7.18
CA ASN A 153 14.74 -4.76 7.25
C ASN A 153 14.18 -5.26 5.91
N TYR A 154 13.35 -4.44 5.25
CA TYR A 154 12.78 -4.74 3.94
C TYR A 154 13.88 -4.89 2.89
N SER A 155 14.80 -3.93 2.81
CA SER A 155 15.99 -3.93 1.95
C SER A 155 16.82 -5.20 2.13
N ALA A 156 17.12 -5.58 3.38
CA ALA A 156 17.86 -6.81 3.68
C ALA A 156 17.13 -8.08 3.22
N ARG A 157 15.81 -8.17 3.42
CA ARG A 157 14.98 -9.31 2.98
C ARG A 157 14.90 -9.39 1.46
N ALA A 158 14.68 -8.25 0.79
CA ALA A 158 14.65 -8.14 -0.66
C ALA A 158 15.97 -8.62 -1.27
N SER A 159 17.11 -8.11 -0.79
CA SER A 159 18.44 -8.58 -1.22
C SER A 159 18.63 -10.08 -0.99
N ALA A 160 18.21 -10.62 0.15
CA ALA A 160 18.33 -12.05 0.43
C ALA A 160 17.45 -12.90 -0.51
N GLY A 161 16.25 -12.43 -0.85
CA GLY A 161 15.38 -13.05 -1.85
C GLY A 161 16.03 -13.11 -3.23
N ILE A 162 16.62 -11.99 -3.68
CA ILE A 162 17.36 -11.91 -4.94
C ILE A 162 18.55 -12.90 -4.92
N MET A 163 19.33 -12.95 -3.83
CA MET A 163 20.46 -13.88 -3.71
C MET A 163 20.04 -15.35 -3.80
N ARG A 164 18.89 -15.72 -3.21
CA ARG A 164 18.39 -17.11 -3.22
C ARG A 164 17.95 -17.57 -4.60
N ALA A 165 17.49 -16.66 -5.45
CA ALA A 165 17.07 -17.01 -6.80
C ALA A 165 18.25 -17.33 -7.74
N GLY A 166 19.48 -16.94 -7.38
CA GLY A 166 20.71 -17.35 -8.06
C GLY A 166 21.04 -16.59 -9.35
N GLY A 167 22.28 -16.76 -9.83
CA GLY A 167 22.80 -16.14 -11.06
C GLY A 167 23.78 -14.97 -10.83
N HIS A 168 24.69 -14.73 -11.78
CA HIS A 168 25.70 -13.65 -11.69
C HIS A 168 25.06 -12.24 -11.67
N SER A 169 23.95 -12.05 -12.38
CA SER A 169 23.16 -10.81 -12.38
C SER A 169 22.46 -10.56 -11.04
N ALA A 170 21.95 -11.62 -10.39
CA ALA A 170 21.30 -11.54 -9.09
C ALA A 170 22.26 -11.11 -7.98
N MET A 171 23.53 -11.55 -8.03
CA MET A 171 24.54 -11.12 -7.07
C MET A 171 24.82 -9.61 -7.17
N ALA A 172 25.04 -9.09 -8.38
CA ALA A 172 25.24 -7.65 -8.60
C ALA A 172 24.01 -6.82 -8.18
N MET A 173 22.80 -7.29 -8.48
CA MET A 173 21.57 -6.62 -8.05
C MET A 173 21.35 -6.68 -6.53
N ALA A 174 21.71 -7.78 -5.86
CA ALA A 174 21.57 -7.88 -4.41
C ALA A 174 22.51 -6.93 -3.65
N PHE A 175 23.71 -6.69 -4.18
CA PHE A 175 24.64 -5.67 -3.67
C PHE A 175 24.10 -4.25 -3.89
N ASN A 176 23.54 -3.96 -5.06
CA ASN A 176 22.91 -2.66 -5.35
C ASN A 176 21.56 -2.46 -4.61
N GLY A 177 20.87 -3.54 -4.26
CA GLY A 177 19.58 -3.52 -3.55
C GLY A 177 19.71 -3.21 -2.05
N ARG A 178 20.92 -3.22 -1.49
CA ARG A 178 21.20 -2.71 -0.13
C ARG A 178 21.23 -1.19 -0.14
N SER A 179 20.06 -0.59 -0.35
CA SER A 179 19.84 0.84 -0.26
C SER A 179 19.03 1.18 1.00
N ASP A 180 19.28 2.35 1.56
CA ASP A 180 18.43 3.00 2.57
C ASP A 180 17.36 3.90 1.93
N ALA A 181 17.36 4.00 0.60
CA ALA A 181 16.34 4.61 -0.22
C ALA A 181 15.31 3.56 -0.64
N LEU A 182 14.12 3.61 -0.05
CA LEU A 182 13.03 2.67 -0.34
C LEU A 182 12.69 2.62 -1.83
N VAL A 183 12.69 3.78 -2.50
CA VAL A 183 12.37 3.88 -3.93
C VAL A 183 13.38 3.09 -4.77
N ASP A 184 14.67 3.15 -4.42
CA ASP A 184 15.72 2.45 -5.17
C ASP A 184 15.66 0.94 -4.90
N VAL A 185 15.30 0.53 -3.68
CA VAL A 185 15.01 -0.87 -3.36
C VAL A 185 13.84 -1.37 -4.21
N GLU A 186 12.75 -0.61 -4.30
CA GLU A 186 11.57 -0.98 -5.09
C GLU A 186 11.83 -1.03 -6.59
N GLU A 187 12.64 -0.13 -7.13
CA GLU A 187 13.07 -0.19 -8.52
C GLU A 187 13.95 -1.41 -8.80
N SER A 188 14.84 -1.76 -7.86
CA SER A 188 15.73 -2.94 -7.98
C SER A 188 14.94 -4.24 -7.86
N VAL A 189 14.00 -4.29 -6.90
CA VAL A 189 13.08 -5.41 -6.71
C VAL A 189 12.20 -5.56 -7.95
N GLY A 190 11.61 -4.47 -8.46
CA GLY A 190 10.78 -4.47 -9.66
C GLY A 190 11.48 -5.06 -10.87
N LYS A 191 12.72 -4.64 -11.16
CA LYS A 191 13.54 -5.19 -12.27
C LYS A 191 13.86 -6.68 -12.13
N PHE A 192 13.93 -7.17 -10.90
CA PHE A 192 14.13 -8.59 -10.62
C PHE A 192 12.81 -9.39 -10.68
N ARG A 193 11.67 -8.69 -10.64
CA ARG A 193 10.34 -9.23 -10.39
C ARG A 193 9.38 -9.02 -11.56
N ASP A 194 9.86 -8.94 -12.79
CA ASP A 194 8.97 -8.98 -13.98
C ASP A 194 8.05 -10.23 -13.91
N GLU A 195 8.54 -11.37 -13.40
CA GLU A 195 7.74 -12.56 -13.09
C GLU A 195 6.70 -12.35 -11.99
N VAL A 196 6.97 -11.50 -10.98
CA VAL A 196 6.00 -11.19 -9.93
C VAL A 196 4.97 -10.20 -10.45
N ASP A 197 5.31 -9.23 -11.28
CA ASP A 197 4.31 -8.36 -11.92
C ASP A 197 3.37 -9.21 -12.80
N ASP A 198 3.88 -10.19 -13.55
CA ASP A 198 3.07 -11.17 -14.28
C ASP A 198 2.19 -12.05 -13.37
N LEU A 199 2.72 -12.49 -12.22
CA LEU A 199 1.96 -13.26 -11.22
C LEU A 199 0.91 -12.40 -10.49
N LEU A 200 1.20 -11.13 -10.24
CA LEU A 200 0.27 -10.19 -9.60
C LEU A 200 -0.82 -9.74 -10.58
N THR A 201 -0.59 -9.81 -11.91
CA THR A 201 -1.68 -9.63 -12.88
C THR A 201 -2.71 -10.76 -12.85
N GLN A 202 -2.35 -11.93 -12.32
CA GLN A 202 -3.27 -13.05 -12.15
C GLN A 202 -4.12 -12.92 -10.88
N ILE A 203 -3.79 -11.99 -9.98
CA ILE A 203 -4.66 -11.68 -8.85
C ILE A 203 -5.94 -11.08 -9.41
N PRO A 204 -7.11 -11.59 -9.01
CA PRO A 204 -8.35 -10.95 -9.35
C PRO A 204 -8.39 -9.53 -8.77
N GLY A 205 -8.05 -8.56 -9.60
CA GLY A 205 -8.14 -7.12 -9.34
C GLY A 205 -9.23 -6.45 -10.17
N ASP A 206 -9.74 -7.14 -11.19
CA ASP A 206 -10.71 -6.67 -12.18
C ASP A 206 -12.01 -7.49 -12.15
N HIS A 207 -12.33 -8.15 -11.03
CA HIS A 207 -13.66 -8.70 -10.89
C HIS A 207 -14.70 -7.59 -10.90
N VAL A 208 -15.78 -7.81 -11.65
CA VAL A 208 -16.94 -6.91 -11.68
C VAL A 208 -17.39 -6.70 -10.23
N ASN A 209 -17.51 -5.43 -9.82
CA ASN A 209 -17.93 -5.01 -8.48
C ASN A 209 -16.91 -5.21 -7.35
N GLN A 210 -15.68 -5.62 -7.64
CA GLN A 210 -14.65 -5.70 -6.59
C GLN A 210 -14.31 -4.31 -6.07
N ILE A 211 -14.32 -4.17 -4.75
CA ILE A 211 -14.02 -2.90 -4.07
C ILE A 211 -12.82 -3.01 -3.13
N GLY A 212 -12.25 -4.21 -2.98
CA GLY A 212 -11.14 -4.42 -2.06
C GLY A 212 -10.60 -5.84 -2.04
N ILE A 213 -9.63 -6.04 -1.15
CA ILE A 213 -9.08 -7.34 -0.77
C ILE A 213 -8.83 -7.41 0.73
N ALA A 214 -8.97 -8.60 1.30
CA ALA A 214 -8.29 -8.97 2.52
C ALA A 214 -7.06 -9.82 2.18
N VAL A 215 -5.93 -9.55 2.83
CA VAL A 215 -4.67 -10.26 2.63
C VAL A 215 -4.38 -11.09 3.87
N PHE A 216 -4.01 -12.35 3.65
CA PHE A 216 -3.73 -13.32 4.69
C PHE A 216 -2.29 -13.82 4.61
N ASP A 217 -1.74 -14.17 5.76
CA ASP A 217 -0.57 -15.02 5.92
C ASP A 217 -0.95 -16.30 6.70
N LEU A 218 0.05 -17.08 7.12
CA LEU A 218 -0.16 -18.30 7.92
C LEU A 218 -0.71 -18.03 9.33
N LYS A 219 -0.70 -16.78 9.80
CA LYS A 219 -1.16 -16.36 11.13
C LYS A 219 -2.55 -15.72 11.09
N GLY A 220 -3.07 -15.39 9.91
CA GLY A 220 -4.42 -14.85 9.72
C GLY A 220 -4.42 -13.61 8.84
N VAL A 221 -5.33 -12.67 9.14
CA VAL A 221 -5.47 -11.41 8.38
C VAL A 221 -4.28 -10.49 8.65
N VAL A 222 -3.57 -10.12 7.60
CA VAL A 222 -2.45 -9.17 7.61
C VAL A 222 -2.93 -7.75 7.33
N GLY A 223 -3.89 -7.61 6.43
CA GLY A 223 -4.45 -6.31 6.06
C GLY A 223 -5.76 -6.43 5.31
N VAL A 224 -6.54 -5.35 5.36
CA VAL A 224 -7.79 -5.19 4.61
C VAL A 224 -7.73 -3.84 3.92
N GLU A 225 -7.88 -3.83 2.60
CA GLU A 225 -7.92 -2.61 1.79
C GLU A 225 -9.25 -2.59 1.06
N VAL A 226 -10.07 -1.58 1.33
CA VAL A 226 -11.42 -1.45 0.78
C VAL A 226 -11.68 -0.01 0.39
N PHE A 227 -12.37 0.17 -0.74
CA PHE A 227 -12.89 1.43 -1.23
C PHE A 227 -14.41 1.41 -1.25
N ASP A 228 -15.02 2.57 -1.41
CA ASP A 228 -16.48 2.74 -1.52
C ASP A 228 -17.02 2.44 -2.94
N HIS A 229 -16.13 2.29 -3.93
CA HIS A 229 -16.49 2.18 -5.34
C HIS A 229 -15.49 1.30 -6.13
N PRO A 230 -15.96 0.46 -7.07
CA PRO A 230 -15.08 -0.40 -7.89
C PRO A 230 -14.02 0.38 -8.68
N ASP A 231 -14.39 1.50 -9.32
CA ASP A 231 -13.42 2.34 -10.03
C ASP A 231 -12.26 2.82 -9.14
N SER A 232 -12.53 3.16 -7.86
CA SER A 232 -11.47 3.56 -6.92
C SER A 232 -10.53 2.39 -6.63
N TRP A 233 -11.08 1.18 -6.49
CA TRP A 233 -10.29 -0.04 -6.35
C TRP A 233 -9.46 -0.30 -7.61
N HIS A 234 -10.07 -0.33 -8.80
CA HIS A 234 -9.38 -0.62 -10.05
C HIS A 234 -8.27 0.39 -10.36
N ALA A 235 -8.46 1.67 -10.04
CA ALA A 235 -7.44 2.69 -10.23
C ALA A 235 -6.15 2.43 -9.42
N PHE A 236 -6.23 1.66 -8.33
CA PHE A 236 -5.11 1.52 -7.38
C PHE A 236 -4.76 0.08 -6.99
N SER A 237 -5.56 -0.91 -7.39
CA SER A 237 -5.44 -2.32 -7.01
C SER A 237 -4.05 -2.88 -7.29
N LYS A 238 -3.47 -2.61 -8.47
CA LYS A 238 -2.11 -3.05 -8.83
C LYS A 238 -1.06 -2.55 -7.83
N SER A 239 -1.12 -1.27 -7.46
CA SER A 239 -0.17 -0.70 -6.51
C SER A 239 -0.36 -1.24 -5.09
N ILE A 240 -1.61 -1.46 -4.66
CA ILE A 240 -1.90 -2.09 -3.36
C ILE A 240 -1.38 -3.52 -3.34
N THR A 241 -1.75 -4.31 -4.33
CA THR A 241 -1.36 -5.72 -4.45
C THR A 241 0.16 -5.88 -4.43
N ARG A 242 0.89 -5.02 -5.14
CA ARG A 242 2.36 -4.98 -5.09
C ARG A 242 2.91 -4.66 -3.70
N SER A 243 2.26 -3.79 -2.94
CA SER A 243 2.68 -3.48 -1.56
C SER A 243 2.61 -4.70 -0.63
N TYR A 244 1.75 -5.67 -0.92
CA TYR A 244 1.64 -6.94 -0.20
C TYR A 244 2.51 -8.06 -0.78
N SER A 245 3.34 -7.79 -1.79
CA SER A 245 4.14 -8.83 -2.47
C SER A 245 5.02 -9.63 -1.52
N GLU A 246 5.60 -9.02 -0.46
CA GLU A 246 6.41 -9.74 0.54
C GLU A 246 5.62 -10.80 1.31
N VAL A 247 4.31 -10.59 1.51
CA VAL A 247 3.40 -11.53 2.19
C VAL A 247 2.98 -12.63 1.23
N LEU A 248 2.58 -12.25 0.02
CA LEU A 248 2.04 -13.18 -0.98
C LEU A 248 3.10 -14.13 -1.55
N THR A 249 4.35 -13.65 -1.65
CA THR A 249 5.46 -14.42 -2.22
C THR A 249 6.32 -15.13 -1.18
N GLU A 250 6.03 -14.96 0.12
CA GLU A 250 6.72 -15.72 1.17
C GLU A 250 6.50 -17.22 0.93
N GLY A 251 7.58 -18.00 0.87
CA GLY A 251 7.49 -19.42 0.57
C GLY A 251 6.96 -20.21 1.76
N VAL A 252 6.02 -21.13 1.51
CA VAL A 252 5.56 -22.09 2.51
C VAL A 252 6.13 -23.48 2.21
N SER A 253 6.47 -24.24 3.26
CA SER A 253 6.85 -25.66 3.12
C SER A 253 5.63 -26.48 2.69
N ASP A 254 5.86 -27.52 1.87
CA ASP A 254 4.83 -28.49 1.44
C ASP A 254 4.12 -29.21 2.60
N LEU A 255 4.61 -29.05 3.84
CA LEU A 255 4.01 -29.59 5.06
C LEU A 255 2.81 -28.80 5.59
N TYR A 256 2.54 -27.60 5.05
CA TYR A 256 1.42 -26.77 5.50
C TYR A 256 0.28 -26.76 4.48
N GLU A 257 -0.93 -27.02 4.95
CA GLU A 257 -2.16 -26.87 4.18
C GLU A 257 -2.90 -25.59 4.61
N ILE A 258 -3.14 -24.68 3.66
CA ILE A 258 -3.88 -23.44 3.91
C ILE A 258 -5.37 -23.70 3.71
N LYS A 259 -6.13 -23.64 4.81
CA LYS A 259 -7.58 -23.84 4.83
C LYS A 259 -8.33 -22.58 4.45
N MET A 260 -8.40 -22.30 3.15
CA MET A 260 -9.05 -21.09 2.62
C MET A 260 -10.58 -21.08 2.86
N ASP A 261 -11.21 -22.24 3.10
CA ASP A 261 -12.63 -22.35 3.49
C ASP A 261 -12.95 -21.67 4.85
N LYS A 262 -11.92 -21.39 5.66
CA LYS A 262 -12.05 -20.67 6.93
C LYS A 262 -11.75 -19.17 6.82
N ALA A 263 -11.35 -18.68 5.64
CA ALA A 263 -10.89 -17.31 5.47
C ALA A 263 -11.97 -16.28 5.81
N GLU A 264 -13.20 -16.46 5.30
CA GLU A 264 -14.30 -15.51 5.56
C GLU A 264 -14.67 -15.42 7.06
N PRO A 265 -14.90 -16.53 7.79
CA PRO A 265 -15.14 -16.45 9.24
C PRO A 265 -14.02 -15.75 10.00
N VAL A 266 -12.76 -16.00 9.64
CA VAL A 266 -11.59 -15.37 10.26
C VAL A 266 -11.55 -13.87 9.95
N LEU A 267 -11.86 -13.46 8.71
CA LEU A 267 -11.97 -12.05 8.32
C LEU A 267 -13.04 -11.34 9.13
N LYS A 268 -14.24 -11.93 9.23
CA LYS A 268 -15.36 -11.35 9.98
C LYS A 268 -15.03 -11.19 11.47
N ASP A 269 -14.41 -12.18 12.10
CA ASP A 269 -13.95 -12.09 13.49
C ASP A 269 -12.88 -10.99 13.66
N TRP A 270 -11.92 -10.90 12.73
CA TRP A 270 -10.89 -9.86 12.76
C TRP A 270 -11.50 -8.45 12.65
N LEU A 271 -12.44 -8.25 11.71
CA LEU A 271 -13.13 -6.97 11.51
C LEU A 271 -13.95 -6.58 12.75
N LEU A 272 -14.66 -7.52 13.37
CA LEU A 272 -15.41 -7.28 14.61
C LEU A 272 -14.47 -6.86 15.74
N LYS A 273 -13.33 -7.54 15.91
CA LYS A 273 -12.31 -7.18 16.91
C LYS A 273 -11.74 -5.79 16.65
N ALA A 274 -11.44 -5.45 15.40
CA ALA A 274 -10.95 -4.12 15.02
C ALA A 274 -11.97 -3.02 15.36
N SER A 275 -13.25 -3.23 15.03
CA SER A 275 -14.33 -2.29 15.37
C SER A 275 -14.50 -2.11 16.88
N ASN A 276 -14.41 -3.19 17.66
CA ASN A 276 -14.54 -3.14 19.12
C ASN A 276 -13.34 -2.46 19.79
N ALA A 277 -12.12 -2.73 19.32
CA ALA A 277 -10.90 -2.09 19.84
C ALA A 277 -10.94 -0.57 19.63
N GLU A 278 -11.45 -0.11 18.48
CA GLU A 278 -11.63 1.31 18.22
C GLU A 278 -12.63 1.93 19.20
N ARG A 279 -13.79 1.30 19.42
CA ARG A 279 -14.79 1.80 20.39
C ARG A 279 -14.22 1.93 21.80
N GLY A 280 -13.36 1.01 22.21
CA GLY A 280 -12.70 1.01 23.52
C GLY A 280 -11.61 2.07 23.71
N LEU A 281 -11.03 2.61 22.63
CA LEU A 281 -10.08 3.74 22.70
C LEU A 281 -10.78 5.10 22.91
N VAL A 282 -12.11 5.13 22.81
CA VAL A 282 -12.95 6.34 22.79
C VAL A 282 -13.77 6.47 24.08
N SER A 283 -13.90 5.38 24.86
CA SER A 283 -14.51 5.33 26.19
C SER A 283 -13.51 5.64 27.29
#